data_AF-A0A7S0QQI0-F1
#
_entry.id   AF-A0A7S0QQI0-F1
#
_cell.length_a   1.000
_cell.length_b   1.000
_cell.length_c   1.000
_cell.angle_alpha   90.00
_cell.angle_beta   90.00
_cell.angle_gamma   90.00
#
_symmetry.space_group_name_H-M   'P 1'
#
loop_
_entity.id
_entity.type
_entity.pdbx_description
1 polymer ?
#
loop_
_entity_poly.entity_id
_entity_poly.type
_entity_poly.pdbx_seq_one_letter_code
_entity_poly.pdbx_strand_id
1 'polypeptide(L)'
;APPCGPPATAKNILSVGSSTNSRAALLEYGDLAVLLTVISGPPETAGQSCDLQPAAFGPAVILGGPVWTGSLVLMKPLLGCGAATNAAQLSGAMALIQRGTCEFGTKVLNAQRAGAIAAIVFDNVLSINLLTMSAGADGGSVNIPSCFISLRNGQALKTYLDSAAVTISFPSWETVLPGEGSDAHNRLDDFSSRGPTLDQRFKPDIVCPGGNIRSALSFGNTMPRQCGAGSVVEMSGTSMAAPSCAGASALARQYFREGYHIDGVRNPSAGLNATAALIKAVMIHSGRPVYILQGGLLVLPQKVPDRSQGYGRVDLLSVLRFEESGFNLSVWNKEQVSDGGSRHYCLVVNPGASRLRVTVVWTDPPGTLGSNRILINDLDLSVVTSDSAFYYGNVLTQWSEAHGSHAVIDNLNNVEQVTLELPTAGTYRIRVDGADVPLGPQYFAMVVTGSYSWTEACSKDLVCPSNCSGHGSC
;
A
#
# COMPACT_ATOMS: atom_id res chain seq x y z
N ALA A 1 13.35 -6.17 17.89
CA ALA A 1 11.96 -5.89 18.26
C ALA A 1 11.45 -6.96 19.22
N PRO A 2 10.61 -6.61 20.20
CA PRO A 2 9.99 -7.56 21.11
C PRO A 2 8.99 -8.47 20.36
N PRO A 3 8.73 -9.70 20.85
CA PRO A 3 7.74 -10.59 20.24
C PRO A 3 6.31 -10.09 20.50
N CYS A 4 5.36 -10.44 19.62
CA CYS A 4 3.93 -10.26 19.88
C CYS A 4 3.46 -11.21 21.00
N GLY A 5 2.92 -10.65 22.08
CA GLY A 5 2.37 -11.41 23.22
C GLY A 5 0.85 -11.27 23.37
N PRO A 6 0.21 -12.04 24.27
CA PRO A 6 -1.19 -11.85 24.62
C PRO A 6 -1.46 -10.44 25.19
N PRO A 7 -2.64 -9.84 24.95
CA PRO A 7 -3.76 -10.40 24.20
C PRO A 7 -3.60 -10.29 22.68
N ALA A 8 -2.56 -9.60 22.17
CA ALA A 8 -2.36 -9.32 20.74
C ALA A 8 -2.31 -10.57 19.84
N THR A 9 -1.96 -11.72 20.42
CA THR A 9 -1.90 -13.02 19.72
C THR A 9 -3.27 -13.68 19.51
N ALA A 10 -4.37 -13.16 20.05
CA ALA A 10 -5.70 -13.76 19.82
C ALA A 10 -6.11 -13.70 18.32
N LYS A 11 -6.76 -14.76 17.82
CA LYS A 11 -7.16 -14.90 16.40
C LYS A 11 -8.13 -13.81 15.96
N ASN A 12 -9.15 -13.56 16.79
CA ASN A 12 -10.31 -12.74 16.41
C ASN A 12 -10.13 -11.23 16.64
N ILE A 13 -9.04 -10.80 17.27
CA ILE A 13 -8.77 -9.38 17.46
C ILE A 13 -8.03 -8.79 16.26
N LEU A 14 -8.09 -7.47 16.14
CA LEU A 14 -7.23 -6.68 15.26
C LEU A 14 -6.06 -6.15 16.09
N SER A 15 -4.92 -6.81 16.00
CA SER A 15 -3.67 -6.42 16.63
C SER A 15 -2.92 -5.41 15.77
N VAL A 16 -2.29 -4.44 16.42
CA VAL A 16 -1.79 -3.23 15.78
C VAL A 16 -0.31 -3.04 16.10
N GLY A 17 0.51 -3.00 15.04
CA GLY A 17 1.88 -2.51 15.07
C GLY A 17 1.96 -0.99 14.94
N SER A 18 3.14 -0.44 15.15
CA SER A 18 3.38 1.01 15.10
C SER A 18 4.22 1.38 13.89
N SER A 19 3.78 2.40 13.15
CA SER A 19 4.61 3.10 12.17
C SER A 19 4.94 4.50 12.64
N THR A 20 6.00 5.05 12.06
CA THR A 20 6.26 6.48 12.08
C THR A 20 5.04 7.22 11.54
N ASN A 21 4.81 8.41 12.10
CA ASN A 21 3.92 9.41 11.54
C ASN A 21 4.76 10.53 10.90
N SER A 22 4.10 11.56 10.38
CA SER A 22 4.79 12.72 9.82
C SER A 22 5.67 13.50 10.77
N ARG A 23 5.53 13.27 12.08
CA ARG A 23 6.22 13.93 13.18
C ARG A 23 7.29 13.03 13.85
N ALA A 24 7.20 11.71 13.74
CA ALA A 24 8.06 10.74 14.41
C ALA A 24 9.35 10.48 13.67
N ALA A 25 9.24 10.38 12.33
CA ALA A 25 10.39 10.38 11.43
C ALA A 25 11.31 11.60 11.66
N LEU A 26 10.76 12.71 12.17
CA LEU A 26 11.47 13.98 12.39
C LEU A 26 12.40 13.97 13.62
N LEU A 27 12.04 13.24 14.68
CA LEU A 27 12.70 13.36 15.99
C LEU A 27 13.65 12.19 16.31
N GLU A 28 13.43 11.01 15.73
CA GLU A 28 14.18 9.81 16.13
C GLU A 28 15.46 9.59 15.31
N TYR A 29 15.54 10.05 14.05
CA TYR A 29 16.65 9.65 13.17
C TYR A 29 17.31 10.76 12.34
N GLY A 30 16.80 12.00 12.31
CA GLY A 30 17.37 13.01 11.41
C GLY A 30 17.42 12.50 9.96
N ASP A 31 16.37 11.78 9.54
CA ASP A 31 16.30 11.10 8.26
C ASP A 31 16.46 12.12 7.11
N LEU A 32 17.56 11.98 6.37
CA LEU A 32 17.84 12.76 5.19
C LEU A 32 17.07 12.14 4.01
N ALA A 33 15.82 12.56 3.84
CA ALA A 33 15.10 12.31 2.59
C ALA A 33 15.76 13.11 1.46
N VAL A 34 15.94 12.50 0.30
CA VAL A 34 16.33 13.23 -0.91
C VAL A 34 15.06 13.80 -1.50
N LEU A 35 14.95 15.13 -1.47
CA LEU A 35 13.72 15.82 -1.86
C LEU A 35 13.90 16.59 -3.17
N LEU A 36 12.77 16.74 -3.84
CA LEU A 36 12.54 17.73 -4.88
C LEU A 36 11.71 18.85 -4.28
N THR A 37 12.21 20.08 -4.30
CA THR A 37 11.52 21.25 -3.73
C THR A 37 11.15 22.27 -4.80
N VAL A 38 9.91 22.77 -4.73
CA VAL A 38 9.43 23.90 -5.51
C VAL A 38 9.88 25.20 -4.84
N ILE A 39 10.81 25.91 -5.47
CA ILE A 39 11.40 27.16 -4.93
C ILE A 39 10.51 28.37 -5.24
N SER A 40 9.86 28.37 -6.42
CA SER A 40 8.91 29.40 -6.82
C SER A 40 7.88 28.84 -7.80
N GLY A 41 6.67 29.37 -7.72
CA GLY A 41 5.50 28.91 -8.48
C GLY A 41 4.24 29.66 -8.02
N PRO A 42 3.03 29.17 -8.32
CA PRO A 42 1.79 29.69 -7.75
C PRO A 42 1.87 29.81 -6.21
N PRO A 43 1.21 30.80 -5.57
CA PRO A 43 1.38 31.09 -4.13
C PRO A 43 1.19 29.90 -3.19
N GLU A 44 0.38 28.93 -3.60
CA GLU A 44 0.08 27.68 -2.88
C GLU A 44 1.14 26.57 -3.02
N THR A 45 2.20 26.78 -3.80
CA THR A 45 3.18 25.75 -4.17
C THR A 45 4.61 26.07 -3.77
N ALA A 46 4.92 27.32 -3.43
CA ALA A 46 6.27 27.71 -3.03
C ALA A 46 6.64 27.09 -1.67
N GLY A 47 7.75 26.34 -1.63
CA GLY A 47 8.19 25.58 -0.46
C GLY A 47 7.71 24.13 -0.45
N GLN A 48 6.87 23.71 -1.40
CA GLN A 48 6.42 22.32 -1.44
C GLN A 48 7.53 21.37 -1.81
N SER A 49 7.63 20.26 -1.07
CA SER A 49 8.64 19.22 -1.32
C SER A 49 7.99 17.86 -1.55
N CYS A 50 8.65 17.02 -2.35
CA CYS A 50 8.24 15.63 -2.51
C CYS A 50 9.44 14.68 -2.65
N ASP A 51 9.21 13.41 -2.33
CA ASP A 51 10.23 12.38 -2.50
C ASP A 51 10.65 12.21 -3.95
N LEU A 52 11.94 11.96 -4.12
CA LEU A 52 12.52 11.54 -5.38
C LEU A 52 13.39 10.28 -5.18
N GLN A 53 13.54 9.51 -6.25
CA GLN A 53 14.51 8.42 -6.35
C GLN A 53 15.56 8.80 -7.40
N PRO A 54 16.84 8.96 -7.03
CA PRO A 54 17.91 9.22 -8.00
C PRO A 54 18.00 8.15 -9.09
N ALA A 55 18.37 8.57 -10.30
CA ALA A 55 18.73 7.62 -11.35
C ALA A 55 20.04 6.88 -11.01
N ALA A 56 20.17 5.63 -11.45
CA ALA A 56 21.38 4.84 -11.28
C ALA A 56 22.45 5.15 -12.36
N PHE A 57 22.30 6.27 -13.08
CA PHE A 57 23.16 6.67 -14.20
C PHE A 57 23.28 8.19 -14.28
N GLY A 58 24.28 8.65 -15.03
CA GLY A 58 24.65 10.06 -15.07
C GLY A 58 25.32 10.55 -13.78
N PRO A 59 25.46 11.87 -13.60
CA PRO A 59 25.98 12.47 -12.38
C PRO A 59 25.20 11.99 -11.14
N ALA A 60 25.93 11.50 -10.15
CA ALA A 60 25.34 10.95 -8.95
C ALA A 60 24.66 12.04 -8.11
N VAL A 61 23.38 11.82 -7.78
CA VAL A 61 22.62 12.64 -6.83
C VAL A 61 22.81 12.05 -5.44
N ILE A 62 23.77 12.59 -4.69
CA ILE A 62 24.19 12.07 -3.37
C ILE A 62 24.05 13.13 -2.29
N LEU A 63 23.94 12.66 -1.04
CA LEU A 63 23.92 13.53 0.12
C LEU A 63 25.20 14.37 0.23
N GLY A 64 25.06 15.67 0.47
CA GLY A 64 26.18 16.62 0.51
C GLY A 64 26.80 16.93 -0.87
N GLY A 65 26.20 16.42 -1.95
CA GLY A 65 26.57 16.73 -3.34
C GLY A 65 26.07 18.10 -3.81
N PRO A 66 26.35 18.45 -5.08
CA PRO A 66 25.88 19.70 -5.67
C PRO A 66 24.35 19.74 -5.76
N VAL A 67 23.78 20.91 -5.45
CA VAL A 67 22.35 21.20 -5.60
C VAL A 67 22.11 21.83 -6.97
N TRP A 68 21.18 21.27 -7.74
CA TRP A 68 20.76 21.81 -9.02
C TRP A 68 19.47 22.59 -8.85
N THR A 69 19.45 23.83 -9.35
CA THR A 69 18.26 24.70 -9.33
C THR A 69 18.00 25.24 -10.71
N GLY A 70 16.74 25.25 -11.16
CA GLY A 70 16.40 25.73 -12.49
C GLY A 70 14.90 25.79 -12.74
N SER A 71 14.52 26.52 -13.78
CA SER A 71 13.13 26.56 -14.24
C SER A 71 12.72 25.21 -14.79
N LEU A 72 11.53 24.75 -14.42
CA LEU A 72 10.96 23.49 -14.86
C LEU A 72 10.21 23.69 -16.19
N VAL A 73 10.46 22.81 -17.15
CA VAL A 73 9.84 22.85 -18.47
C VAL A 73 9.33 21.46 -18.84
N LEU A 74 8.06 21.39 -19.25
CA LEU A 74 7.48 20.16 -19.75
C LEU A 74 8.10 19.78 -21.11
N MET A 75 8.68 18.58 -21.20
CA MET A 75 9.30 18.11 -22.44
C MET A 75 8.25 17.83 -23.53
N LYS A 76 8.56 18.14 -24.79
CA LYS A 76 7.72 17.80 -25.95
C LYS A 76 8.53 17.02 -27.00
N PRO A 77 8.21 15.75 -27.31
CA PRO A 77 7.06 14.98 -26.80
C PRO A 77 7.18 14.62 -25.32
N LEU A 78 6.03 14.50 -24.63
CA LEU A 78 5.96 14.29 -23.17
C LEU A 78 6.71 13.05 -22.69
N LEU A 79 6.74 11.99 -23.51
CA LEU A 79 7.44 10.76 -23.18
C LEU A 79 8.96 10.85 -23.39
N GLY A 80 9.49 11.90 -24.02
CA GLY A 80 10.93 12.05 -24.27
C GLY A 80 11.57 10.99 -25.17
N CYS A 81 10.77 10.20 -25.90
CA CYS A 81 11.26 9.08 -26.72
C CYS A 81 11.89 9.50 -28.06
N GLY A 82 11.83 10.79 -28.41
CA GLY A 82 12.45 11.35 -29.60
C GLY A 82 13.04 12.72 -29.30
N ALA A 83 13.63 13.35 -30.33
CA ALA A 83 14.21 14.68 -30.21
C ALA A 83 13.18 15.69 -29.67
N ALA A 84 13.61 16.55 -28.74
CA ALA A 84 12.73 17.54 -28.16
C ALA A 84 12.38 18.63 -29.20
N THR A 85 11.09 18.79 -29.47
CA THR A 85 10.55 19.82 -30.37
C THR A 85 10.58 21.22 -29.74
N ASN A 86 10.72 21.31 -28.42
CA ASN A 86 10.81 22.56 -27.66
C ASN A 86 12.21 22.81 -27.07
N ALA A 87 13.27 22.43 -27.78
CA ALA A 87 14.65 22.57 -27.31
C ALA A 87 15.02 24.00 -26.86
N ALA A 88 14.52 25.04 -27.54
CA ALA A 88 14.75 26.43 -27.15
C ALA A 88 14.23 26.76 -25.73
N GLN A 89 13.17 26.09 -25.27
CA GLN A 89 12.63 26.25 -23.92
C GLN A 89 13.38 25.39 -22.89
N LEU A 90 13.91 24.24 -23.31
CA LEU A 90 14.64 23.31 -22.45
C LEU A 90 16.09 23.74 -22.22
N SER A 91 16.68 24.53 -23.11
CA SER A 91 18.06 25.00 -22.99
C SER A 91 18.27 25.81 -21.70
N GLY A 92 19.07 25.27 -20.77
CA GLY A 92 19.32 25.87 -19.45
C GLY A 92 18.25 25.56 -18.39
N ALA A 93 17.23 24.77 -18.72
CA ALA A 93 16.10 24.43 -17.86
C ALA A 93 16.12 22.96 -17.40
N MET A 94 15.25 22.60 -16.47
CA MET A 94 15.03 21.21 -16.04
C MET A 94 13.87 20.60 -16.82
N ALA A 95 14.08 19.41 -17.38
CA ALA A 95 13.04 18.72 -18.17
C ALA A 95 12.12 17.89 -17.27
N LEU A 96 10.80 18.14 -17.32
CA LEU A 96 9.78 17.23 -16.77
C LEU A 96 9.31 16.26 -17.85
N ILE A 97 9.47 14.96 -17.62
CA ILE A 97 9.26 13.90 -18.61
C ILE A 97 8.37 12.82 -18.00
N GLN A 98 7.40 12.31 -18.74
CA GLN A 98 6.58 11.19 -18.27
C GLN A 98 7.22 9.83 -18.63
N ARG A 99 7.14 8.88 -17.69
CA ARG A 99 7.45 7.47 -17.98
C ARG A 99 6.55 6.95 -19.10
N GLY A 100 7.08 6.05 -19.91
CA GLY A 100 6.35 5.51 -21.05
C GLY A 100 7.10 4.37 -21.72
N THR A 101 7.03 4.30 -23.04
CA THR A 101 7.44 3.15 -23.84
C THR A 101 8.95 3.02 -24.08
N CYS A 102 9.71 4.12 -24.01
CA CYS A 102 11.16 4.12 -24.19
C CYS A 102 11.93 4.07 -22.87
N GLU A 103 13.21 3.68 -22.95
CA GLU A 103 14.11 3.54 -21.81
C GLU A 103 14.41 4.88 -21.11
N PHE A 104 14.73 4.82 -19.82
CA PHE A 104 15.03 5.99 -19.01
C PHE A 104 16.27 6.76 -19.49
N GLY A 105 17.36 6.06 -19.83
CA GLY A 105 18.56 6.69 -20.38
C GLY A 105 18.28 7.50 -21.65
N THR A 106 17.49 6.95 -22.58
CA THR A 106 17.10 7.63 -23.83
C THR A 106 16.34 8.92 -23.56
N LYS A 107 15.39 8.91 -22.61
CA LYS A 107 14.62 10.10 -22.22
C LYS A 107 15.53 11.23 -21.74
N VAL A 108 16.41 10.91 -20.79
CA VAL A 108 17.30 11.88 -20.18
C VAL A 108 18.34 12.38 -21.19
N LEU A 109 18.85 11.49 -22.05
CA LEU A 109 19.78 11.87 -23.13
C LEU A 109 19.14 12.82 -24.14
N ASN A 110 17.86 12.62 -24.49
CA ASN A 110 17.15 13.52 -25.40
C ASN A 110 16.90 14.90 -24.75
N ALA A 111 16.61 14.95 -23.46
CA ALA A 111 16.54 16.21 -22.73
C ALA A 111 17.89 16.93 -22.69
N GLN A 112 18.98 16.20 -22.41
CA GLN A 112 20.35 16.73 -22.45
C GLN A 112 20.71 17.31 -23.83
N ARG A 113 20.41 16.59 -24.91
CA ARG A 113 20.63 17.06 -26.28
C ARG A 113 19.85 18.33 -26.61
N ALA A 114 18.72 18.54 -25.95
CA ALA A 114 17.92 19.75 -26.03
C ALA A 114 18.45 20.90 -25.17
N GLY A 115 19.56 20.70 -24.46
CA GLY A 115 20.21 21.69 -23.60
C GLY A 115 19.69 21.73 -22.16
N ALA A 116 18.89 20.75 -21.73
CA ALA A 116 18.44 20.68 -20.33
C ALA A 116 19.63 20.46 -19.38
N ILE A 117 19.57 21.08 -18.21
CA ILE A 117 20.61 20.97 -17.16
C ILE A 117 20.33 19.84 -16.16
N ALA A 118 19.10 19.33 -16.13
CA ALA A 118 18.65 18.21 -15.30
C ALA A 118 17.36 17.60 -15.86
N ALA A 119 17.01 16.37 -15.45
CA ALA A 119 15.76 15.74 -15.86
C ALA A 119 15.00 15.09 -14.68
N ILE A 120 13.69 15.30 -14.64
CA ILE A 120 12.77 14.73 -13.66
C ILE A 120 11.79 13.83 -14.41
N VAL A 121 11.83 12.52 -14.15
CA VAL A 121 10.92 11.56 -14.77
C VAL A 121 9.81 11.21 -13.78
N PHE A 122 8.56 11.46 -14.13
CA PHE A 122 7.43 11.07 -13.27
C PHE A 122 6.74 9.81 -13.78
N ASP A 123 6.23 9.00 -12.86
CA ASP A 123 5.57 7.74 -13.19
C ASP A 123 4.33 7.95 -14.09
N ASN A 124 3.96 6.94 -14.85
CA ASN A 124 2.71 6.86 -15.59
C ASN A 124 1.69 5.92 -14.93
N VAL A 125 2.08 5.30 -13.80
CA VAL A 125 1.23 4.45 -12.96
C VAL A 125 0.99 5.17 -11.63
N LEU A 126 -0.26 5.15 -11.14
CA LEU A 126 -0.57 5.66 -9.81
C LEU A 126 -0.03 4.69 -8.76
N SER A 127 1.18 4.97 -8.29
CA SER A 127 1.94 4.18 -7.33
C SER A 127 2.59 5.09 -6.30
N ILE A 128 2.77 4.59 -5.08
CA ILE A 128 3.59 5.23 -4.03
C ILE A 128 5.04 4.73 -4.05
N ASN A 129 5.34 3.70 -4.84
CA ASN A 129 6.70 3.19 -4.99
C ASN A 129 7.43 3.98 -6.07
N LEU A 130 8.53 4.63 -5.70
CA LEU A 130 9.44 5.24 -6.66
C LEU A 130 10.34 4.16 -7.28
N LEU A 131 10.60 4.29 -8.59
CA LEU A 131 11.42 3.35 -9.32
C LEU A 131 12.85 3.86 -9.43
N THR A 132 13.82 2.98 -9.24
CA THR A 132 15.21 3.26 -9.61
C THR A 132 15.34 3.21 -11.13
N MET A 133 15.61 4.36 -11.75
CA MET A 133 15.82 4.45 -13.19
C MET A 133 17.13 3.76 -13.59
N SER A 134 17.01 2.68 -14.37
CA SER A 134 18.17 1.96 -14.94
C SER A 134 18.70 2.65 -16.20
N ALA A 135 20.01 2.53 -16.43
CA ALA A 135 20.72 3.22 -17.52
C ALA A 135 20.19 2.90 -18.92
N GLY A 136 19.82 1.65 -19.18
CA GLY A 136 19.51 1.19 -20.55
C GLY A 136 20.73 1.32 -21.48
N ALA A 137 20.49 1.29 -22.79
CA ALA A 137 21.55 1.39 -23.79
C ALA A 137 22.23 2.78 -23.81
N ASP A 138 21.44 3.83 -23.54
CA ASP A 138 21.87 5.22 -23.70
C ASP A 138 22.41 5.87 -22.41
N GLY A 139 22.19 5.26 -21.25
CA GLY A 139 22.49 5.87 -19.95
C GLY A 139 23.97 6.18 -19.73
N GLY A 140 24.88 5.47 -20.40
CA GLY A 140 26.32 5.76 -20.37
C GLY A 140 26.73 7.08 -21.05
N SER A 141 25.84 7.67 -21.85
CA SER A 141 26.06 8.97 -22.52
C SER A 141 25.38 10.15 -21.80
N VAL A 142 24.71 9.90 -20.68
CA VAL A 142 24.02 10.90 -19.88
C VAL A 142 25.02 11.58 -18.93
N ASN A 143 25.10 12.90 -19.01
CA ASN A 143 25.99 13.80 -18.27
C ASN A 143 25.23 14.84 -17.44
N ILE A 144 23.90 14.76 -17.36
CA ILE A 144 23.05 15.61 -16.52
C ILE A 144 22.40 14.79 -15.40
N PRO A 145 22.22 15.36 -14.20
CA PRO A 145 21.55 14.68 -13.09
C PRO A 145 20.09 14.36 -13.43
N SER A 146 19.58 13.24 -12.90
CA SER A 146 18.16 12.90 -13.05
C SER A 146 17.58 12.12 -11.88
N CYS A 147 16.26 12.23 -11.71
CA CYS A 147 15.52 11.57 -10.65
C CYS A 147 14.13 11.12 -11.11
N PHE A 148 13.52 10.25 -10.30
CA PHE A 148 12.19 9.70 -10.50
C PHE A 148 11.23 10.17 -9.41
N ILE A 149 10.00 10.56 -9.78
CA ILE A 149 8.94 10.96 -8.84
C ILE A 149 7.61 10.25 -9.15
N SER A 150 6.67 10.26 -8.19
CA SER A 150 5.36 9.61 -8.36
C SER A 150 4.51 10.28 -9.45
N LEU A 151 3.54 9.53 -9.99
CA LEU A 151 2.55 10.07 -10.94
C LEU A 151 1.80 11.27 -10.33
N ARG A 152 1.45 11.20 -9.04
CA ARG A 152 0.72 12.26 -8.33
C ARG A 152 1.51 13.57 -8.33
N ASN A 153 2.79 13.49 -7.98
CA ASN A 153 3.67 14.66 -7.90
C ASN A 153 3.95 15.22 -9.30
N GLY A 154 4.18 14.34 -10.29
CA GLY A 154 4.36 14.76 -11.68
C GLY A 154 3.13 15.44 -12.29
N GLN A 155 1.93 14.93 -12.00
CA GLN A 155 0.67 15.57 -12.41
C GLN A 155 0.47 16.92 -11.73
N ALA A 156 0.77 17.03 -10.43
CA ALA A 156 0.71 18.30 -9.71
C ALA A 156 1.64 19.35 -10.33
N LEU A 157 2.91 19.00 -10.56
CA LEU A 157 3.89 19.87 -11.23
C LEU A 157 3.41 20.30 -12.62
N LYS A 158 2.79 19.39 -13.37
CA LYS A 158 2.24 19.72 -14.70
C LYS A 158 1.11 20.73 -14.62
N THR A 159 0.19 20.56 -13.66
CA THR A 159 -0.89 21.55 -13.41
C THR A 159 -0.32 22.91 -13.00
N TYR A 160 0.77 22.94 -12.22
CA TYR A 160 1.43 24.20 -11.85
C TYR A 160 2.07 24.91 -13.03
N LEU A 161 2.66 24.15 -13.96
CA LEU A 161 3.23 24.71 -15.20
C LEU A 161 2.17 25.33 -16.12
N ASP A 162 0.91 24.92 -16.02
CA ASP A 162 -0.19 25.53 -16.78
C ASP A 162 -0.60 26.90 -16.21
N SER A 163 -0.31 27.17 -14.93
CA SER A 163 -0.72 28.41 -14.25
C SER A 163 0.40 29.43 -14.08
N ALA A 164 1.64 29.02 -13.84
CA ALA A 164 2.79 29.91 -13.72
C ALA A 164 4.13 29.21 -14.02
N ALA A 165 5.19 30.00 -14.15
CA ALA A 165 6.55 29.46 -14.21
C ALA A 165 6.92 28.83 -12.86
N VAL A 166 7.46 27.60 -12.91
CA VAL A 166 7.87 26.84 -11.73
C VAL A 166 9.39 26.72 -11.71
N THR A 167 10.01 26.98 -10.57
CA THR A 167 11.45 26.74 -10.34
C THR A 167 11.61 25.62 -9.33
N ILE A 168 12.43 24.62 -9.67
CA ILE A 168 12.70 23.45 -8.84
C ILE A 168 14.15 23.45 -8.38
N SER A 169 14.38 22.91 -7.20
CA SER A 169 15.70 22.56 -6.71
C SER A 169 15.76 21.09 -6.29
N PHE A 170 16.82 20.36 -6.66
CA PHE A 170 17.12 19.04 -6.14
C PHE A 170 18.63 18.73 -6.22
N PRO A 171 19.17 17.83 -5.39
CA PRO A 171 18.53 17.33 -4.18
C PRO A 171 18.49 18.47 -3.15
N SER A 172 17.34 18.72 -2.55
CA SER A 172 17.31 19.41 -1.26
C SER A 172 17.49 18.34 -0.18
N TRP A 173 18.40 18.62 0.73
CA TRP A 173 18.55 17.89 1.96
C TRP A 173 17.94 18.79 3.03
N GLU A 174 16.78 18.44 3.54
CA GLU A 174 16.25 19.09 4.72
C GLU A 174 16.19 18.06 5.83
N THR A 175 16.58 18.45 7.04
CA THR A 175 15.89 17.93 8.22
C THR A 175 14.43 18.33 8.05
N VAL A 176 13.60 17.38 7.61
CA VAL A 176 12.18 17.61 7.32
C VAL A 176 11.55 18.28 8.53
N LEU A 177 11.14 19.55 8.38
CA LEU A 177 10.32 20.25 9.37
C LEU A 177 8.85 19.91 9.09
N PRO A 178 7.97 19.96 10.10
CA PRO A 178 6.64 19.35 10.01
C PRO A 178 5.79 19.97 8.90
N GLY A 179 5.42 19.18 7.89
CA GLY A 179 4.32 19.54 6.98
C GLY A 179 4.45 19.09 5.52
N GLU A 180 5.64 18.77 5.01
CA GLU A 180 5.85 18.68 3.56
C GLU A 180 6.42 17.31 3.15
N GLY A 181 5.54 16.41 2.72
CA GLY A 181 5.76 15.56 1.54
C GLY A 181 6.84 14.47 1.48
N SER A 182 7.34 13.92 2.59
CA SER A 182 8.27 12.76 2.53
C SER A 182 7.68 11.42 3.02
N ASP A 183 7.93 10.32 2.30
CA ASP A 183 7.53 8.94 2.59
C ASP A 183 8.35 8.33 3.75
N ALA A 184 9.28 9.09 4.35
CA ALA A 184 9.91 8.79 5.65
C ALA A 184 8.86 8.58 6.77
N HIS A 185 7.63 9.05 6.53
CA HIS A 185 6.46 8.91 7.39
C HIS A 185 5.78 7.53 7.25
N ASN A 186 6.30 6.61 6.43
CA ASN A 186 5.74 5.28 6.17
C ASN A 186 6.70 4.16 6.58
N ARG A 187 7.34 4.27 7.75
CA ARG A 187 8.30 3.29 8.28
C ARG A 187 7.74 2.55 9.50
N LEU A 188 8.00 1.27 9.64
CA LEU A 188 7.72 0.54 10.87
C LEU A 188 8.61 1.05 12.01
N ASP A 189 8.03 1.36 13.18
CA ASP A 189 8.82 1.77 14.34
C ASP A 189 9.65 0.60 14.89
N ASP A 190 10.89 0.87 15.32
CA ASP A 190 11.82 -0.16 15.77
C ASP A 190 11.36 -0.87 17.05
N PHE A 191 10.60 -0.16 17.90
CA PHE A 191 9.99 -0.72 19.10
C PHE A 191 8.74 -1.57 18.80
N SER A 192 8.17 -1.49 17.59
CA SER A 192 6.94 -2.24 17.26
C SER A 192 7.19 -3.74 17.38
N SER A 193 6.36 -4.42 18.18
CA SER A 193 6.43 -5.87 18.31
C SER A 193 6.25 -6.56 16.95
N ARG A 194 6.94 -7.68 16.78
CA ARG A 194 6.90 -8.49 15.57
C ARG A 194 6.47 -9.91 15.90
N GLY A 195 5.74 -10.51 14.99
CA GLY A 195 5.39 -11.92 15.03
C GLY A 195 6.54 -12.82 14.55
N PRO A 196 6.23 -14.08 14.24
CA PRO A 196 4.88 -14.64 14.27
C PRO A 196 4.40 -14.86 15.72
N THR A 197 3.16 -15.29 15.91
CA THR A 197 2.74 -15.89 17.18
C THR A 197 3.48 -17.21 17.44
N LEU A 198 3.32 -17.79 18.64
CA LEU A 198 3.88 -19.11 18.96
C LEU A 198 3.39 -20.19 17.98
N ASP A 199 2.13 -20.12 17.56
CA ASP A 199 1.51 -21.00 16.55
C ASP A 199 1.68 -20.48 15.11
N GLN A 200 2.71 -19.68 14.84
CA GLN A 200 3.16 -19.24 13.52
C GLN A 200 2.23 -18.29 12.73
N ARG A 201 1.11 -17.81 13.30
CA ARG A 201 0.22 -16.83 12.66
C ARG A 201 0.89 -15.47 12.46
N PHE A 202 0.43 -14.75 11.43
CA PHE A 202 0.83 -13.37 11.18
C PHE A 202 0.28 -12.44 12.25
N LYS A 203 1.19 -11.80 12.99
CA LYS A 203 0.91 -10.70 13.92
C LYS A 203 2.06 -9.68 13.85
N PRO A 204 1.79 -8.36 14.02
CA PRO A 204 0.47 -7.75 14.12
C PRO A 204 -0.37 -7.94 12.84
N ASP A 205 -1.68 -7.69 12.88
CA ASP A 205 -2.52 -7.81 11.67
C ASP A 205 -2.29 -6.58 10.77
N ILE A 206 -2.18 -5.39 11.35
CA ILE A 206 -2.04 -4.12 10.65
C ILE A 206 -1.12 -3.18 11.40
N VAL A 207 -0.75 -2.07 10.78
CA VAL A 207 0.03 -1.00 11.38
C VAL A 207 -0.76 0.31 11.36
N CYS A 208 -0.61 1.11 12.42
CA CYS A 208 -1.09 2.49 12.46
C CYS A 208 0.02 3.42 12.96
N PRO A 209 -0.09 4.73 12.70
CA PRO A 209 0.86 5.70 13.24
C PRO A 209 0.83 5.69 14.77
N GLY A 210 1.99 5.41 15.39
CA GLY A 210 2.13 5.28 16.84
C GLY A 210 3.42 5.90 17.41
N GLY A 211 4.38 6.29 16.58
CA GLY A 211 5.49 7.16 16.98
C GLY A 211 5.03 8.61 17.16
N ASN A 212 5.51 9.28 18.21
CA ASN A 212 5.38 10.71 18.50
C ASN A 212 3.95 11.24 18.28
N ILE A 213 2.99 10.55 18.88
CA ILE A 213 1.57 10.90 18.81
C ILE A 213 1.27 11.91 19.91
N ARG A 214 0.78 13.09 19.51
CA ARG A 214 0.22 14.06 20.44
C ARG A 214 -1.24 13.73 20.75
N SER A 215 -1.53 13.52 22.02
CA SER A 215 -2.89 13.28 22.49
C SER A 215 -3.15 13.99 23.83
N ALA A 216 -4.38 13.91 24.31
CA ALA A 216 -4.82 14.57 25.54
C ALA A 216 -3.97 14.13 26.74
N LEU A 217 -3.45 15.10 27.50
CA LEU A 217 -2.78 14.86 28.77
C LEU A 217 -3.81 14.89 29.89
N SER A 218 -3.98 13.79 30.64
CA SER A 218 -5.05 13.67 31.65
C SER A 218 -4.98 14.74 32.75
N PHE A 219 -3.78 15.21 33.11
CA PHE A 219 -3.55 16.30 34.08
C PHE A 219 -3.14 17.61 33.38
N GLY A 220 -3.39 17.70 32.08
CA GLY A 220 -3.04 18.84 31.28
C GLY A 220 -3.94 20.05 31.53
N ASN A 221 -3.47 21.22 31.15
CA ASN A 221 -4.26 22.44 31.27
C ASN A 221 -5.51 22.37 30.38
N THR A 222 -6.69 22.36 30.98
CA THR A 222 -7.98 22.30 30.26
C THR A 222 -8.49 23.67 29.83
N MET A 223 -7.84 24.77 30.25
CA MET A 223 -8.13 26.15 29.83
C MET A 223 -7.06 26.56 28.80
N PRO A 224 -7.41 26.64 27.50
CA PRO A 224 -8.59 27.34 26.96
C PRO A 224 -9.64 26.46 26.26
N ARG A 225 -9.81 25.18 26.65
CA ARG A 225 -10.58 24.16 25.92
C ARG A 225 -10.10 23.92 24.47
N GLN A 226 -8.84 24.23 24.21
CA GLN A 226 -8.18 23.95 22.94
C GLN A 226 -6.92 23.12 23.20
N CYS A 227 -6.42 22.49 22.15
CA CYS A 227 -5.14 21.79 22.18
C CYS A 227 -4.00 22.83 22.33
N GLY A 228 -3.56 23.10 23.57
CA GLY A 228 -2.55 24.12 23.87
C GLY A 228 -1.33 23.58 24.64
N ALA A 229 -0.40 24.48 24.96
CA ALA A 229 0.79 24.17 25.75
C ALA A 229 0.38 23.65 27.14
N GLY A 230 0.71 22.38 27.40
CA GLY A 230 0.34 21.68 28.63
C GLY A 230 -1.01 20.94 28.58
N SER A 231 -1.82 21.05 27.53
CA SER A 231 -3.09 20.30 27.39
C SER A 231 -2.92 18.93 26.72
N VAL A 232 -1.85 18.78 25.94
CA VAL A 232 -1.52 17.58 25.18
C VAL A 232 -0.10 17.14 25.50
N VAL A 233 0.14 15.83 25.43
CA VAL A 233 1.46 15.22 25.58
C VAL A 233 1.77 14.36 24.38
N GLU A 234 3.05 14.25 24.07
CA GLU A 234 3.55 13.36 23.04
C GLU A 234 3.98 12.04 23.67
N MET A 235 3.54 10.93 23.08
CA MET A 235 3.93 9.59 23.49
C MET A 235 4.13 8.71 22.26
N SER A 236 4.96 7.68 22.42
CA SER A 236 5.25 6.69 21.38
C SER A 236 4.93 5.29 21.87
N GLY A 237 4.34 4.48 21.00
CA GLY A 237 4.07 3.09 21.29
C GLY A 237 3.00 2.48 20.39
N THR A 238 2.98 1.14 20.33
CA THR A 238 1.83 0.41 19.78
C THR A 238 0.54 0.74 20.55
N SER A 239 0.65 1.13 21.83
CA SER A 239 -0.43 1.70 22.64
C SER A 239 -1.03 2.99 22.07
N MET A 240 -0.28 3.75 21.27
CA MET A 240 -0.75 4.96 20.58
C MET A 240 -1.24 4.64 19.16
N ALA A 241 -0.64 3.65 18.50
CA ALA A 241 -1.14 3.14 17.22
C ALA A 241 -2.53 2.47 17.35
N ALA A 242 -2.75 1.70 18.42
CA ALA A 242 -4.00 0.99 18.67
C ALA A 242 -5.25 1.91 18.67
N PRO A 243 -5.30 3.02 19.44
CA PRO A 243 -6.45 3.94 19.38
C PRO A 243 -6.58 4.67 18.03
N SER A 244 -5.49 4.96 17.32
CA SER A 244 -5.57 5.48 15.94
C SER A 244 -6.32 4.51 15.02
N CYS A 245 -5.95 3.22 15.06
CA CYS A 245 -6.62 2.15 14.32
C CYS A 245 -8.07 1.92 14.80
N ALA A 246 -8.35 2.09 16.09
CA ALA A 246 -9.71 1.99 16.64
C ALA A 246 -10.61 3.12 16.12
N GLY A 247 -10.09 4.36 16.05
CA GLY A 247 -10.79 5.50 15.45
C GLY A 247 -11.08 5.27 13.96
N ALA A 248 -10.10 4.79 13.20
CA ALA A 248 -10.29 4.40 11.81
C ALA A 248 -11.35 3.29 11.65
N SER A 249 -11.35 2.29 12.54
CA SER A 249 -12.36 1.23 12.55
C SER A 249 -13.77 1.77 12.85
N ALA A 250 -13.89 2.79 13.72
CA ALA A 250 -15.14 3.46 14.00
C ALA A 250 -15.68 4.21 12.78
N LEU A 251 -14.82 4.91 12.04
CA LEU A 251 -15.17 5.56 10.77
C LEU A 251 -15.62 4.54 9.72
N ALA A 252 -14.89 3.43 9.57
CA ALA A 252 -15.30 2.35 8.67
C ALA A 252 -16.68 1.78 9.05
N ARG A 253 -16.97 1.62 10.35
CA ARG A 253 -18.29 1.16 10.79
C ARG A 253 -19.39 2.19 10.55
N GLN A 254 -19.10 3.47 10.71
CA GLN A 254 -20.02 4.56 10.35
C GLN A 254 -20.33 4.55 8.85
N TYR A 255 -19.32 4.38 8.00
CA TYR A 255 -19.46 4.29 6.54
C TYR A 255 -20.48 3.22 6.13
N PHE A 256 -20.40 2.02 6.71
CA PHE A 256 -21.39 0.96 6.45
C PHE A 256 -22.77 1.29 7.00
N ARG A 257 -22.85 1.81 8.24
CA ARG A 257 -24.12 2.16 8.88
C ARG A 257 -24.88 3.23 8.09
N GLU A 258 -24.18 4.12 7.42
CA GLU A 258 -24.75 5.20 6.61
C GLU A 258 -24.94 4.82 5.12
N GLY A 259 -24.63 3.56 4.76
CA GLY A 259 -24.97 2.98 3.45
C GLY A 259 -24.09 3.40 2.28
N TYR A 260 -22.93 4.04 2.53
CA TYR A 260 -22.02 4.47 1.46
C TYR A 260 -21.45 3.32 0.62
N HIS A 261 -21.41 2.11 1.15
CA HIS A 261 -20.79 0.94 0.52
C HIS A 261 -21.43 0.47 -0.80
N ILE A 262 -22.61 0.98 -1.16
CA ILE A 262 -23.30 0.61 -2.40
C ILE A 262 -22.68 1.34 -3.59
N ASP A 263 -22.77 2.67 -3.59
CA ASP A 263 -22.40 3.51 -4.72
C ASP A 263 -21.41 4.63 -4.35
N GLY A 264 -21.03 4.75 -3.08
CA GLY A 264 -20.18 5.83 -2.57
C GLY A 264 -20.95 7.05 -2.09
N VAL A 265 -22.29 7.00 -2.10
CA VAL A 265 -23.19 8.07 -1.67
C VAL A 265 -23.92 7.66 -0.40
N ARG A 266 -24.16 8.64 0.48
CA ARG A 266 -24.88 8.39 1.74
C ARG A 266 -26.29 7.89 1.47
N ASN A 267 -26.60 6.67 1.90
CA ASN A 267 -27.93 6.07 1.79
C ASN A 267 -28.30 5.33 3.09
N PRO A 268 -28.90 6.02 4.08
CA PRO A 268 -29.21 5.42 5.38
C PRO A 268 -30.15 4.20 5.29
N SER A 269 -31.04 4.15 4.30
CA SER A 269 -31.92 2.98 4.08
C SER A 269 -31.16 1.74 3.61
N ALA A 270 -29.99 1.91 3.00
CA ALA A 270 -29.07 0.84 2.67
C ALA A 270 -28.05 0.57 3.80
N GLY A 271 -28.26 1.11 5.01
CA GLY A 271 -27.34 0.94 6.12
C GLY A 271 -27.07 -0.52 6.47
N LEU A 272 -25.79 -0.87 6.61
CA LEU A 272 -25.34 -2.22 6.95
C LEU A 272 -24.78 -2.26 8.38
N ASN A 273 -25.31 -3.17 9.21
CA ASN A 273 -24.70 -3.48 10.51
C ASN A 273 -23.50 -4.43 10.32
N ALA A 274 -22.35 -3.84 10.00
CA ALA A 274 -21.10 -4.56 9.78
C ALA A 274 -20.69 -5.39 11.01
N THR A 275 -20.33 -6.66 10.78
CA THR A 275 -19.77 -7.56 11.80
C THR A 275 -18.35 -7.16 12.18
N ALA A 276 -17.86 -7.70 13.30
CA ALA A 276 -16.45 -7.57 13.66
C ALA A 276 -15.51 -8.13 12.57
N ALA A 277 -15.91 -9.24 11.93
CA ALA A 277 -15.19 -9.83 10.80
C ALA A 277 -15.14 -8.88 9.61
N LEU A 278 -16.25 -8.23 9.23
CA LEU A 278 -16.25 -7.27 8.11
C LEU A 278 -15.40 -6.03 8.41
N ILE A 279 -15.47 -5.47 9.63
CA ILE A 279 -14.61 -4.34 9.99
C ILE A 279 -13.14 -4.77 9.99
N LYS A 280 -12.81 -5.94 10.54
CA LYS A 280 -11.45 -6.49 10.49
C LYS A 280 -10.98 -6.69 9.04
N ALA A 281 -11.83 -7.24 8.17
CA ALA A 281 -11.55 -7.43 6.75
C ALA A 281 -11.24 -6.10 6.05
N VAL A 282 -12.05 -5.06 6.27
CA VAL A 282 -11.83 -3.73 5.67
C VAL A 282 -10.52 -3.11 6.14
N MET A 283 -10.24 -3.16 7.43
CA MET A 283 -9.00 -2.62 7.99
C MET A 283 -7.76 -3.33 7.43
N ILE A 284 -7.81 -4.66 7.31
CA ILE A 284 -6.73 -5.47 6.71
C ILE A 284 -6.61 -5.22 5.20
N HIS A 285 -7.75 -5.17 4.49
CA HIS A 285 -7.80 -4.94 3.06
C HIS A 285 -7.24 -3.56 2.68
N SER A 286 -7.35 -2.59 3.59
CA SER A 286 -6.79 -1.23 3.44
C SER A 286 -5.27 -1.17 3.58
N GLY A 287 -4.64 -2.26 4.01
CA GLY A 287 -3.22 -2.33 4.32
C GLY A 287 -2.33 -1.96 3.13
N ARG A 288 -1.37 -1.07 3.39
CA ARG A 288 -0.30 -0.68 2.48
C ARG A 288 1.06 -1.04 3.09
N PRO A 289 1.99 -1.64 2.31
CA PRO A 289 3.32 -1.92 2.81
C PRO A 289 4.00 -0.65 3.38
N VAL A 290 4.74 -0.85 4.48
CA VAL A 290 5.59 0.16 5.12
C VAL A 290 7.05 -0.24 4.98
N TYR A 291 7.95 0.73 4.96
CA TYR A 291 9.39 0.48 5.00
C TYR A 291 9.78 -0.19 6.31
N ILE A 292 10.61 -1.22 6.22
CA ILE A 292 11.24 -1.89 7.36
C ILE A 292 12.75 -1.73 7.28
N LEU A 293 13.42 -1.65 8.43
CA LEU A 293 14.88 -1.72 8.48
C LEU A 293 15.35 -3.17 8.32
N GLN A 294 16.11 -3.44 7.28
CA GLN A 294 16.77 -4.72 7.03
C GLN A 294 18.25 -4.49 6.73
N GLY A 295 19.14 -4.98 7.60
CA GLY A 295 20.58 -4.82 7.43
C GLY A 295 21.07 -3.37 7.44
N GLY A 296 20.36 -2.46 8.09
CA GLY A 296 20.67 -1.03 8.14
C GLY A 296 20.11 -0.21 6.96
N LEU A 297 19.42 -0.85 6.01
CA LEU A 297 18.76 -0.20 4.89
C LEU A 297 17.24 -0.21 5.07
N LEU A 298 16.58 0.86 4.64
CA LEU A 298 15.12 0.88 4.52
C LEU A 298 14.72 0.09 3.27
N VAL A 299 13.93 -0.94 3.47
CA VAL A 299 13.43 -1.82 2.41
C VAL A 299 11.91 -1.84 2.50
N LEU A 300 11.25 -1.69 1.35
CA LEU A 300 9.80 -1.92 1.26
C LEU A 300 9.56 -3.40 0.93
N PRO A 301 8.92 -4.18 1.82
CA PRO A 301 8.65 -5.59 1.56
C PRO A 301 7.81 -5.78 0.30
N GLN A 302 8.28 -6.65 -0.59
CA GLN A 302 7.61 -6.92 -1.88
C GLN A 302 6.36 -7.80 -1.72
N LYS A 303 6.19 -8.46 -0.58
CA LYS A 303 5.05 -9.34 -0.28
C LYS A 303 4.53 -9.04 1.13
N VAL A 304 3.21 -8.87 1.22
CA VAL A 304 2.43 -8.83 2.46
C VAL A 304 1.31 -9.88 2.35
N PRO A 305 0.88 -10.51 3.45
CA PRO A 305 1.28 -10.24 4.82
C PRO A 305 2.71 -10.69 5.17
N ASP A 306 3.35 -10.02 6.12
CA ASP A 306 4.60 -10.46 6.73
C ASP A 306 4.57 -10.38 8.27
N ARG A 307 5.59 -10.95 8.92
CA ARG A 307 5.69 -11.09 10.38
C ARG A 307 5.99 -9.78 11.12
N SER A 308 6.32 -8.69 10.42
CA SER A 308 6.70 -7.40 11.01
C SER A 308 5.57 -6.39 10.97
N GLN A 309 4.90 -6.26 9.81
CA GLN A 309 3.84 -5.26 9.58
C GLN A 309 2.46 -5.88 9.33
N GLY A 310 2.34 -7.22 9.34
CA GLY A 310 1.11 -7.88 8.94
C GLY A 310 0.75 -7.53 7.51
N TYR A 311 -0.48 -7.09 7.30
CA TYR A 311 -1.00 -6.64 6.00
C TYR A 311 -0.63 -5.18 5.68
N GLY A 312 0.12 -4.50 6.56
CA GLY A 312 0.63 -3.15 6.34
C GLY A 312 -0.16 -2.07 7.07
N ARG A 313 0.16 -0.81 6.75
CA ARG A 313 -0.45 0.37 7.35
C ARG A 313 -1.83 0.65 6.80
N VAL A 314 -2.77 0.96 7.68
CA VAL A 314 -4.15 1.30 7.33
C VAL A 314 -4.21 2.53 6.43
N ASP A 315 -4.84 2.38 5.26
CA ASP A 315 -5.30 3.50 4.44
C ASP A 315 -6.74 3.28 3.98
N LEU A 316 -7.68 3.87 4.71
CA LEU A 316 -9.11 3.72 4.44
C LEU A 316 -9.52 4.22 3.05
N LEU A 317 -8.82 5.19 2.46
CA LEU A 317 -9.14 5.70 1.12
C LEU A 317 -8.87 4.66 0.03
N SER A 318 -8.05 3.64 0.31
CA SER A 318 -7.78 2.54 -0.61
C SER A 318 -8.86 1.45 -0.63
N VAL A 319 -9.86 1.53 0.25
CA VAL A 319 -10.93 0.52 0.38
C VAL A 319 -12.32 1.13 0.48
N LEU A 320 -12.51 2.23 1.21
CA LEU A 320 -13.81 2.89 1.33
C LEU A 320 -14.08 3.67 0.04
N ARG A 321 -15.04 3.17 -0.74
CA ARG A 321 -15.40 3.75 -2.02
C ARG A 321 -16.27 4.99 -1.83
N PHE A 322 -15.90 6.07 -2.51
CA PHE A 322 -16.70 7.26 -2.76
C PHE A 322 -16.80 7.48 -4.28
N GLU A 323 -17.60 8.45 -4.73
CA GLU A 323 -17.85 8.69 -6.16
C GLU A 323 -16.55 8.87 -6.98
N GLU A 324 -15.54 9.52 -6.40
CA GLU A 324 -14.27 9.84 -7.04
C GLU A 324 -13.18 8.76 -6.90
N SER A 325 -13.45 7.66 -6.19
CA SER A 325 -12.42 6.69 -5.80
C SER A 325 -11.78 5.93 -6.97
N GLY A 326 -12.43 5.86 -8.14
CA GLY A 326 -11.87 5.20 -9.33
C GLY A 326 -11.76 3.67 -9.23
N PHE A 327 -12.37 3.05 -8.23
CA PHE A 327 -12.47 1.59 -8.06
C PHE A 327 -13.86 1.16 -7.60
N ASN A 328 -14.17 -0.13 -7.76
CA ASN A 328 -15.34 -0.80 -7.23
C ASN A 328 -15.05 -1.40 -5.85
N LEU A 329 -16.05 -1.38 -4.98
CA LEU A 329 -16.05 -2.06 -3.68
C LEU A 329 -17.21 -3.05 -3.67
N SER A 330 -16.97 -4.25 -3.17
CA SER A 330 -18.04 -5.20 -2.87
C SER A 330 -17.74 -5.93 -1.57
N VAL A 331 -18.78 -6.11 -0.77
CA VAL A 331 -18.65 -6.62 0.59
C VAL A 331 -19.69 -7.68 0.88
N TRP A 332 -19.26 -8.70 1.60
CA TRP A 332 -20.11 -9.74 2.18
C TRP A 332 -19.89 -9.74 3.68
N ASN A 333 -20.97 -9.71 4.45
CA ASN A 333 -20.90 -9.43 5.89
C ASN A 333 -21.00 -10.69 6.77
N LYS A 334 -21.85 -11.64 6.37
CA LYS A 334 -22.21 -12.85 7.13
C LYS A 334 -22.49 -14.03 6.19
N GLU A 335 -21.60 -14.25 5.23
CA GLU A 335 -21.66 -15.44 4.40
C GLU A 335 -21.28 -16.66 5.23
N GLN A 336 -21.73 -17.85 4.81
CA GLN A 336 -21.48 -19.08 5.55
C GLN A 336 -21.00 -20.20 4.64
N VAL A 337 -20.08 -21.02 5.15
CA VAL A 337 -19.61 -22.24 4.51
C VAL A 337 -19.57 -23.37 5.53
N SER A 338 -19.97 -24.56 5.10
CA SER A 338 -19.95 -25.79 5.90
C SER A 338 -18.63 -26.54 5.66
N ASP A 339 -18.35 -27.53 6.50
CA ASP A 339 -17.25 -28.47 6.30
C ASP A 339 -17.33 -29.15 4.92
N GLY A 340 -16.22 -29.14 4.17
CA GLY A 340 -16.12 -29.60 2.79
C GLY A 340 -16.93 -28.80 1.77
N GLY A 341 -17.64 -27.74 2.19
CA GLY A 341 -18.47 -26.90 1.34
C GLY A 341 -17.66 -25.81 0.63
N SER A 342 -18.27 -25.18 -0.38
CA SER A 342 -17.65 -24.08 -1.13
C SER A 342 -18.63 -22.95 -1.45
N ARG A 343 -18.13 -21.72 -1.49
CA ARG A 343 -18.82 -20.53 -2.02
C ARG A 343 -18.03 -19.98 -3.19
N HIS A 344 -18.75 -19.54 -4.23
CA HIS A 344 -18.16 -18.98 -5.44
C HIS A 344 -18.74 -17.61 -5.75
N TYR A 345 -17.88 -16.69 -6.14
CA TYR A 345 -18.25 -15.33 -6.54
C TYR A 345 -17.51 -15.00 -7.84
N CYS A 346 -18.23 -14.51 -8.84
CA CYS A 346 -17.69 -14.32 -10.18
C CYS A 346 -17.74 -12.86 -10.60
N LEU A 347 -16.62 -12.38 -11.12
CA LEU A 347 -16.44 -11.02 -11.60
C LEU A 347 -15.68 -11.01 -12.90
N VAL A 348 -15.84 -9.95 -13.69
CA VAL A 348 -15.07 -9.68 -14.89
C VAL A 348 -14.15 -8.50 -14.60
N VAL A 349 -12.84 -8.76 -14.56
CA VAL A 349 -11.82 -7.71 -14.41
C VAL A 349 -11.76 -6.89 -15.69
N ASN A 350 -11.85 -5.57 -15.57
CA ASN A 350 -11.83 -4.65 -16.70
C ASN A 350 -10.41 -4.49 -17.27
N PRO A 351 -10.26 -4.21 -18.58
CA PRO A 351 -8.98 -3.84 -19.16
C PRO A 351 -8.32 -2.65 -18.45
N GLY A 352 -7.01 -2.76 -18.19
CA GLY A 352 -6.25 -1.71 -17.52
C GLY A 352 -6.49 -1.59 -16.02
N ALA A 353 -7.14 -2.57 -15.38
CA ALA A 353 -7.25 -2.64 -13.93
C ALA A 353 -5.84 -2.59 -13.30
N SER A 354 -5.63 -1.63 -12.38
CA SER A 354 -4.34 -1.47 -11.70
C SER A 354 -4.13 -2.52 -10.62
N ARG A 355 -5.22 -2.97 -9.98
CA ARG A 355 -5.20 -3.94 -8.89
C ARG A 355 -6.54 -4.66 -8.75
N LEU A 356 -6.50 -5.93 -8.37
CA LEU A 356 -7.62 -6.66 -7.77
C LEU A 356 -7.18 -7.18 -6.41
N ARG A 357 -7.93 -6.86 -5.36
CA ARG A 357 -7.67 -7.36 -4.01
C ARG A 357 -8.92 -8.05 -3.49
N VAL A 358 -8.72 -9.19 -2.83
CA VAL A 358 -9.77 -9.99 -2.20
C VAL A 358 -9.28 -10.34 -0.79
N THR A 359 -10.11 -10.12 0.22
CA THR A 359 -9.78 -10.47 1.61
C THR A 359 -10.96 -11.16 2.27
N VAL A 360 -10.71 -12.33 2.85
CA VAL A 360 -11.67 -13.09 3.65
C VAL A 360 -11.23 -13.08 5.11
N VAL A 361 -12.18 -12.85 6.01
CA VAL A 361 -11.95 -12.88 7.46
C VAL A 361 -13.09 -13.59 8.14
N TRP A 362 -12.78 -14.44 9.12
CA TRP A 362 -13.77 -15.07 9.96
C TRP A 362 -13.46 -14.91 11.44
N THR A 363 -14.52 -14.89 12.24
CA THR A 363 -14.42 -15.00 13.70
C THR A 363 -14.42 -16.47 14.04
N ASP A 364 -13.23 -17.02 14.26
CA ASP A 364 -12.99 -18.44 14.50
C ASP A 364 -13.37 -18.83 15.95
N PRO A 365 -13.91 -20.04 16.21
CA PRO A 365 -14.17 -20.47 17.58
C PRO A 365 -12.94 -20.40 18.49
N PRO A 366 -13.11 -20.24 19.81
CA PRO A 366 -12.00 -20.23 20.76
C PRO A 366 -11.15 -21.50 20.63
N GLY A 367 -9.84 -21.32 20.44
CA GLY A 367 -8.89 -22.43 20.41
C GLY A 367 -8.36 -22.77 21.80
N THR A 368 -7.74 -23.94 21.92
CA THR A 368 -7.10 -24.39 23.16
C THR A 368 -5.78 -23.65 23.40
N LEU A 369 -5.58 -23.08 24.59
CA LEU A 369 -4.34 -22.43 24.98
C LEU A 369 -3.18 -23.42 24.98
N GLY A 370 -2.03 -23.03 24.42
CA GLY A 370 -0.84 -23.88 24.33
C GLY A 370 -0.86 -24.91 23.19
N SER A 371 -1.93 -24.97 22.38
CA SER A 371 -1.95 -25.78 21.15
C SER A 371 -0.93 -25.25 20.14
N ASN A 372 -0.29 -26.16 19.40
CA ASN A 372 0.63 -25.84 18.29
C ASN A 372 -0.10 -25.22 17.09
N ARG A 373 -1.42 -25.44 16.98
CA ARG A 373 -2.33 -24.78 16.02
C ARG A 373 -3.56 -24.31 16.79
N ILE A 374 -3.76 -23.00 16.87
CA ILE A 374 -4.91 -22.44 17.60
C ILE A 374 -6.13 -22.34 16.68
N LEU A 375 -5.96 -22.26 15.36
CA LEU A 375 -7.06 -22.24 14.38
C LEU A 375 -7.95 -23.49 14.53
N ILE A 376 -9.27 -23.30 14.54
CA ILE A 376 -10.25 -24.38 14.68
C ILE A 376 -10.95 -24.65 13.35
N ASN A 377 -11.61 -23.63 12.79
CA ASN A 377 -12.23 -23.71 11.49
C ASN A 377 -11.29 -23.11 10.45
N ASP A 378 -10.93 -23.92 9.45
CA ASP A 378 -10.02 -23.61 8.37
C ASP A 378 -10.79 -23.27 7.10
N LEU A 379 -10.60 -22.06 6.60
CA LEU A 379 -11.22 -21.59 5.37
C LEU A 379 -10.15 -21.19 4.36
N ASP A 380 -10.22 -21.74 3.15
CA ASP A 380 -9.25 -21.43 2.09
C ASP A 380 -9.87 -20.44 1.09
N LEU A 381 -9.19 -19.32 0.86
CA LEU A 381 -9.45 -18.39 -0.22
C LEU A 381 -8.62 -18.77 -1.44
N SER A 382 -9.28 -18.90 -2.59
CA SER A 382 -8.60 -18.96 -3.88
C SER A 382 -9.24 -18.03 -4.91
N VAL A 383 -8.39 -17.46 -5.78
CA VAL A 383 -8.81 -16.69 -6.96
C VAL A 383 -8.31 -17.43 -8.19
N VAL A 384 -9.23 -17.77 -9.08
CA VAL A 384 -8.94 -18.47 -10.32
C VAL A 384 -9.25 -17.58 -11.51
N THR A 385 -8.30 -17.48 -12.42
CA THR A 385 -8.37 -16.62 -13.60
C THR A 385 -8.82 -17.40 -14.83
N SER A 386 -9.19 -16.69 -15.90
CA SER A 386 -9.66 -17.32 -17.14
C SER A 386 -8.60 -18.17 -17.85
N ASP A 387 -7.32 -17.91 -17.62
CA ASP A 387 -6.18 -18.73 -18.08
C ASP A 387 -5.84 -19.87 -17.11
N SER A 388 -6.72 -20.17 -16.15
CA SER A 388 -6.57 -21.24 -15.15
C SER A 388 -5.39 -21.05 -14.18
N ALA A 389 -4.90 -19.81 -13.99
CA ALA A 389 -3.96 -19.54 -12.91
C ALA A 389 -4.69 -19.51 -11.56
N PHE A 390 -4.08 -20.11 -10.55
CA PHE A 390 -4.61 -20.21 -9.18
C PHE A 390 -3.79 -19.37 -8.22
N TYR A 391 -4.48 -18.55 -7.43
CA TYR A 391 -3.87 -17.71 -6.40
C TYR A 391 -4.54 -18.02 -5.06
N TYR A 392 -3.80 -18.61 -4.14
CA TYR A 392 -4.27 -18.91 -2.78
C TYR A 392 -4.09 -17.72 -1.84
N GLY A 393 -4.90 -17.66 -0.78
CA GLY A 393 -4.73 -16.68 0.28
C GLY A 393 -3.34 -16.73 0.91
N ASN A 394 -2.75 -15.56 1.15
CA ASN A 394 -1.49 -15.38 1.86
C ASN A 394 -0.27 -16.18 1.33
N VAL A 395 -0.30 -16.62 0.05
CA VAL A 395 0.67 -17.56 -0.58
C VAL A 395 2.02 -17.64 0.14
N LEU A 396 2.17 -18.70 0.94
CA LEU A 396 3.42 -19.01 1.61
C LEU A 396 4.29 -19.81 0.64
N THR A 397 5.53 -19.39 0.39
CA THR A 397 6.49 -20.19 -0.39
C THR A 397 7.37 -20.99 0.56
N GLN A 398 7.31 -22.31 0.50
CA GLN A 398 8.20 -23.19 1.25
C GLN A 398 9.14 -23.93 0.29
N TRP A 399 10.35 -24.21 0.75
CA TRP A 399 11.32 -25.01 0.01
C TRP A 399 11.39 -26.41 0.63
N SER A 400 11.41 -27.43 -0.22
CA SER A 400 11.76 -28.79 0.16
C SER A 400 12.79 -29.37 -0.80
N GLU A 401 13.62 -30.30 -0.33
CA GLU A 401 14.58 -31.02 -1.17
C GLU A 401 13.91 -31.80 -2.31
N ALA A 402 12.71 -32.33 -2.06
CA ALA A 402 12.01 -33.20 -3.00
C ALA A 402 11.23 -32.45 -4.10
N HIS A 403 10.71 -31.24 -3.80
CA HIS A 403 9.81 -30.51 -4.69
C HIS A 403 10.28 -29.09 -5.01
N GLY A 404 11.47 -28.69 -4.53
CA GLY A 404 11.93 -27.31 -4.62
C GLY A 404 11.00 -26.35 -3.89
N SER A 405 10.93 -25.10 -4.39
CA SER A 405 10.04 -24.08 -3.86
C SER A 405 8.61 -24.27 -4.37
N HIS A 406 7.68 -24.50 -3.46
CA HIS A 406 6.25 -24.70 -3.75
C HIS A 406 5.39 -23.78 -2.87
N ALA A 407 4.19 -23.47 -3.36
CA ALA A 407 3.19 -22.72 -2.59
C ALA A 407 2.55 -23.64 -1.56
N VAL A 408 2.35 -23.12 -0.35
CA VAL A 408 1.64 -23.79 0.74
C VAL A 408 0.41 -22.98 1.07
N ILE A 409 -0.73 -23.66 1.15
CA ILE A 409 -2.01 -23.09 1.54
C ILE A 409 -1.92 -22.67 3.01
N ASP A 410 -2.41 -21.48 3.33
CA ASP A 410 -2.48 -21.02 4.70
C ASP A 410 -3.51 -21.84 5.47
N ASN A 411 -3.11 -22.45 6.58
CA ASN A 411 -3.99 -23.22 7.45
C ASN A 411 -3.84 -22.79 8.91
N LEU A 412 -3.31 -21.58 9.12
CA LEU A 412 -2.98 -21.03 10.43
C LEU A 412 -3.79 -19.77 10.72
N ASN A 413 -3.99 -18.92 9.72
CA ASN A 413 -4.59 -17.60 9.92
C ASN A 413 -6.09 -17.61 9.67
N ASN A 414 -6.84 -16.87 10.50
CA ASN A 414 -8.28 -16.64 10.28
C ASN A 414 -8.57 -15.45 9.36
N VAL A 415 -7.60 -15.15 8.50
CA VAL A 415 -7.59 -14.02 7.56
C VAL A 415 -6.79 -14.50 6.36
N GLU A 416 -7.36 -14.38 5.18
CA GLU A 416 -6.69 -14.67 3.93
C GLU A 416 -6.87 -13.53 2.93
N GLN A 417 -5.79 -13.15 2.25
CA GLN A 417 -5.81 -12.13 1.21
C GLN A 417 -5.12 -12.60 -0.07
N VAL A 418 -5.74 -12.27 -1.19
CA VAL A 418 -5.13 -12.32 -2.52
C VAL A 418 -5.06 -10.90 -3.06
N THR A 419 -3.86 -10.44 -3.42
CA THR A 419 -3.65 -9.18 -4.14
C THR A 419 -2.99 -9.48 -5.47
N LEU A 420 -3.62 -9.07 -6.55
CA LEU A 420 -3.09 -9.15 -7.91
C LEU A 420 -2.83 -7.73 -8.39
N GLU A 421 -1.56 -7.41 -8.64
CA GLU A 421 -1.15 -6.15 -9.26
C GLU A 421 -1.20 -6.32 -10.78
N LEU A 422 -1.77 -5.33 -11.47
CA LEU A 422 -1.98 -5.35 -12.93
C LEU A 422 -2.68 -6.64 -13.44
N PRO A 423 -3.84 -7.04 -12.86
CA PRO A 423 -4.53 -8.25 -13.30
C PRO A 423 -4.95 -8.15 -14.76
N THR A 424 -4.82 -9.26 -15.49
CA THR A 424 -5.30 -9.37 -16.87
C THR A 424 -6.82 -9.20 -16.92
N ALA A 425 -7.33 -8.59 -17.98
CA ALA A 425 -8.77 -8.53 -18.22
C ALA A 425 -9.33 -9.94 -18.44
N GLY A 426 -10.48 -10.25 -17.86
CA GLY A 426 -11.10 -11.56 -18.00
C GLY A 426 -12.03 -11.92 -16.86
N THR A 427 -12.62 -13.12 -16.93
CA THR A 427 -13.46 -13.64 -15.85
C THR A 427 -12.61 -14.24 -14.76
N TYR A 428 -12.87 -13.83 -13.53
CA TYR A 428 -12.22 -14.31 -12.32
C TYR A 428 -13.27 -14.96 -11.43
N ARG A 429 -12.89 -16.08 -10.82
CA ARG A 429 -13.69 -16.78 -9.81
C ARG A 429 -13.00 -16.68 -8.47
N ILE A 430 -13.66 -16.07 -7.52
CA ILE A 430 -13.28 -16.09 -6.11
C ILE A 430 -13.98 -17.28 -5.48
N ARG A 431 -13.22 -18.12 -4.78
CA ARG A 431 -13.71 -19.32 -4.11
C ARG A 431 -13.31 -19.27 -2.64
N VAL A 432 -14.25 -19.58 -1.76
CA VAL A 432 -14.04 -19.73 -0.31
C VAL A 432 -14.50 -21.13 0.09
N ASP A 433 -13.54 -21.95 0.49
CA ASP A 433 -13.77 -23.35 0.86
C ASP A 433 -13.77 -23.53 2.37
N GLY A 434 -14.66 -24.37 2.89
CA GLY A 434 -14.58 -24.87 4.27
C GLY A 434 -13.66 -26.09 4.30
N ALA A 435 -12.35 -25.86 4.34
CA ALA A 435 -11.34 -26.92 4.23
C ALA A 435 -11.40 -27.92 5.39
N ASP A 436 -11.59 -27.41 6.62
CA ASP A 436 -11.80 -28.20 7.85
C ASP A 436 -12.63 -27.36 8.82
N VAL A 437 -13.93 -27.62 8.93
CA VAL A 437 -14.88 -26.80 9.73
C VAL A 437 -15.55 -27.68 10.80
N PRO A 438 -14.81 -28.18 11.80
CA PRO A 438 -15.34 -29.09 12.82
C PRO A 438 -16.43 -28.46 13.67
N LEU A 439 -16.45 -27.13 13.80
CA LEU A 439 -17.48 -26.36 14.50
C LEU A 439 -18.23 -25.45 13.51
N GLY A 440 -19.00 -26.07 12.62
CA GLY A 440 -19.71 -25.39 11.53
C GLY A 440 -21.20 -25.06 11.76
N PRO A 441 -21.82 -24.31 10.82
CA PRO A 441 -21.16 -23.64 9.69
C PRO A 441 -20.33 -22.43 10.17
N GLN A 442 -19.21 -22.15 9.49
CA GLN A 442 -18.39 -20.98 9.78
C GLN A 442 -18.89 -19.77 8.99
N TYR A 443 -19.18 -18.69 9.70
CA TYR A 443 -19.50 -17.40 9.09
C TYR A 443 -18.23 -16.61 8.76
N PHE A 444 -18.20 -15.98 7.60
CA PHE A 444 -17.11 -15.12 7.15
C PHE A 444 -17.62 -13.81 6.56
N ALA A 445 -16.71 -12.84 6.50
CA ALA A 445 -16.86 -11.62 5.74
C ALA A 445 -15.83 -11.58 4.62
N MET A 446 -16.20 -10.96 3.50
CA MET A 446 -15.33 -10.80 2.33
C MET A 446 -15.35 -9.36 1.84
N VAL A 447 -14.19 -8.84 1.45
CA VAL A 447 -14.03 -7.51 0.86
C VAL A 447 -13.26 -7.66 -0.45
N VAL A 448 -13.81 -7.06 -1.50
CA VAL A 448 -13.21 -7.05 -2.85
C VAL A 448 -13.08 -5.60 -3.31
N THR A 449 -11.90 -5.22 -3.79
CA THR A 449 -11.67 -3.93 -4.48
C THR A 449 -10.92 -4.11 -5.79
N GLY A 450 -11.20 -3.26 -6.76
CA GLY A 450 -10.55 -3.26 -8.07
C GLY A 450 -11.42 -2.61 -9.15
N SER A 451 -11.02 -2.73 -10.41
CA SER A 451 -11.87 -2.34 -11.55
C SER A 451 -12.49 -3.59 -12.17
N TYR A 452 -13.77 -3.83 -11.89
CA TYR A 452 -14.48 -5.02 -12.35
C TYR A 452 -15.99 -4.80 -12.46
N SER A 453 -16.67 -5.74 -13.12
CA SER A 453 -18.13 -5.86 -13.13
C SER A 453 -18.58 -7.23 -12.58
N TRP A 454 -19.71 -7.28 -11.90
CA TRP A 454 -20.27 -8.53 -11.37
C TRP A 454 -20.92 -9.35 -12.48
N THR A 455 -20.78 -10.67 -12.39
CA THR A 455 -21.45 -11.62 -13.27
C THR A 455 -21.93 -12.84 -12.49
N GLU A 456 -23.15 -13.29 -12.78
CA GLU A 456 -23.67 -14.55 -12.24
C GLU A 456 -23.05 -15.77 -12.94
N ALA A 457 -22.51 -15.59 -14.14
CA ALA A 457 -21.93 -16.67 -14.93
C ALA A 457 -20.44 -16.82 -14.65
N CYS A 458 -20.09 -17.85 -13.86
CA CYS A 458 -18.75 -18.39 -13.81
C CYS A 458 -18.51 -19.25 -15.07
N SER A 459 -17.59 -18.86 -15.95
CA SER A 459 -17.26 -19.69 -17.11
C SER A 459 -16.67 -21.04 -16.65
N LYS A 460 -17.39 -22.15 -16.94
CA LYS A 460 -17.05 -23.59 -16.74
C LYS A 460 -16.54 -24.04 -15.37
N ASP A 461 -16.99 -25.18 -14.86
CA ASP A 461 -16.37 -25.80 -13.68
C ASP A 461 -14.87 -26.02 -13.93
N LEU A 462 -14.03 -25.33 -13.13
CA LEU A 462 -12.60 -25.55 -13.10
C LEU A 462 -12.35 -26.77 -12.23
N VAL A 463 -12.14 -27.90 -12.89
CA VAL A 463 -11.61 -29.12 -12.28
C VAL A 463 -10.16 -28.84 -11.92
N CYS A 464 -9.77 -29.05 -10.66
CA CYS A 464 -8.36 -28.96 -10.26
C CYS A 464 -7.52 -29.76 -11.26
N PRO A 465 -6.43 -29.20 -11.81
CA PRO A 465 -5.51 -30.01 -12.58
C PRO A 465 -5.06 -31.16 -11.66
N SER A 466 -5.26 -32.40 -12.09
CA SER A 466 -4.76 -33.65 -11.47
C SER A 466 -5.38 -34.19 -10.17
N ASN A 467 -6.71 -34.15 -9.96
CA ASN A 467 -7.36 -34.91 -8.87
C ASN A 467 -6.76 -34.66 -7.46
N CYS A 468 -6.34 -33.44 -7.15
CA CYS A 468 -5.83 -33.12 -5.81
C CYS A 468 -6.95 -33.34 -4.78
N SER A 469 -6.86 -34.46 -4.05
CA SER A 469 -7.56 -34.65 -2.78
C SER A 469 -7.11 -33.57 -1.81
N GLY A 470 -8.02 -33.10 -0.96
CA GLY A 470 -7.84 -31.96 -0.07
C GLY A 470 -6.43 -31.77 0.50
N HIS A 471 -6.04 -30.49 0.62
CA HIS A 471 -4.77 -29.99 1.17
C HIS A 471 -3.59 -29.91 0.18
N GLY A 472 -3.81 -29.34 -1.01
CA GLY A 472 -2.81 -28.47 -1.64
C GLY A 472 -1.45 -29.09 -1.98
N SER A 473 -1.39 -30.38 -2.25
CA SER A 473 -0.22 -30.99 -2.91
C SER A 473 -0.55 -31.17 -4.40
N CYS A 474 0.13 -30.41 -5.25
CA CYS A 474 0.32 -30.76 -6.66
C CYS A 474 1.70 -31.38 -6.80
#